data_AF-A0A8T6HWJ4-F1
#
_entry.id   AF-A0A8T6HWJ4-F1
#
_cell.length_a   1.000
_cell.length_b   1.000
_cell.length_c   1.000
_cell.angle_alpha   90.00
_cell.angle_beta   90.00
_cell.angle_gamma   90.00
#
_symmetry.space_group_name_H-M   'P 1'
#
loop_
_entity.id
_entity.type
_entity.pdbx_description
1 polymer ?
#
loop_
_entity_poly.entity_id
_entity_poly.type
_entity_poly.pdbx_seq_one_letter_code
_entity_poly.pdbx_strand_id
1 'polypeptide(L)'
;MNSTLKKFLVPLISWCIVVWICKVFLTSIPYKFTNHPDTQHIFGTIGDWMGEVFFEWLGTFFAQFGPYLVGSFEILTSLVLIAPAIYWILGLLGMSRSQGVRQKFHQCGGLMASAVMTGAAFFHLFTPLG
;
A
#
# COMPACT_ATOMS: atom_id res chain seq x y z
N MET A 1 20.73 -1.06 -25.14
CA MET A 1 19.35 -1.60 -25.26
C MET A 1 18.55 -0.73 -26.21
N ASN A 2 17.98 -1.32 -27.27
CA ASN A 2 17.34 -0.62 -28.39
C ASN A 2 16.10 0.18 -27.93
N SER A 3 15.86 1.38 -28.47
CA SER A 3 14.80 2.30 -27.99
C SER A 3 13.38 1.70 -28.13
N THR A 4 13.18 0.82 -29.11
CA THR A 4 11.93 0.08 -29.33
C THR A 4 11.65 -0.96 -28.24
N LEU A 5 12.69 -1.65 -27.75
CA LEU A 5 12.55 -2.68 -26.70
C LEU A 5 12.09 -2.06 -25.37
N LYS A 6 12.62 -0.86 -25.05
CA LYS A 6 12.27 -0.10 -23.83
C LYS A 6 10.78 0.28 -23.77
N LYS A 7 10.15 0.57 -24.92
CA LYS A 7 8.75 1.00 -24.99
C LYS A 7 7.77 -0.07 -24.52
N PHE A 8 8.14 -1.35 -24.62
CA PHE A 8 7.30 -2.47 -24.19
C PHE A 8 7.72 -3.03 -22.82
N LEU A 9 9.04 -3.11 -22.56
CA LEU A 9 9.56 -3.65 -21.30
C LEU A 9 9.19 -2.81 -20.09
N VAL A 10 9.31 -1.48 -20.17
CA VAL A 10 9.07 -0.61 -19.00
C VAL A 10 7.63 -0.73 -18.51
N PRO A 11 6.59 -0.57 -19.36
CA PRO A 11 5.21 -0.76 -18.92
C PRO A 11 4.93 -2.16 -18.39
N LEU A 12 5.49 -3.21 -19.01
CA LEU A 12 5.30 -4.60 -18.57
C LEU A 12 5.83 -4.80 -17.15
N ILE A 13 7.07 -4.37 -16.90
CA ILE A 13 7.70 -4.47 -15.57
C ILE A 13 6.90 -3.65 -14.54
N SER A 14 6.51 -2.43 -14.89
CA SER A 14 5.68 -1.59 -14.01
C SER A 14 4.37 -2.28 -13.64
N TRP A 15 3.69 -2.92 -14.59
CA TRP A 15 2.47 -3.69 -14.31
C TRP A 15 2.71 -4.91 -13.42
N CYS A 16 3.78 -5.65 -13.64
CA CYS A 16 4.15 -6.77 -12.77
C CYS A 16 4.36 -6.31 -11.32
N ILE A 17 5.06 -5.18 -11.12
CA ILE A 17 5.26 -4.59 -9.79
C ILE A 17 3.94 -4.17 -9.16
N VAL A 18 3.05 -3.52 -9.92
CA VAL A 18 1.73 -3.11 -9.40
C VAL A 18 0.90 -4.31 -8.95
N VAL A 19 0.83 -5.36 -9.76
CA VAL A 19 0.08 -6.58 -9.42
C VAL A 19 0.67 -7.23 -8.16
N TRP A 20 2.00 -7.26 -8.06
CA TRP A 20 2.68 -7.79 -6.87
C TRP A 20 2.34 -7.00 -5.61
N ILE A 21 2.44 -5.66 -5.65
CA ILE A 21 2.10 -4.80 -4.50
C ILE A 21 0.64 -4.99 -4.09
N CYS A 22 -0.28 -4.97 -5.05
CA CYS A 22 -1.70 -5.18 -4.78
C CYS A 22 -1.95 -6.56 -4.15
N LYS A 23 -1.28 -7.60 -4.64
CA LYS A 23 -1.34 -8.93 -4.03
C LYS A 23 -0.93 -8.86 -2.56
N VAL A 24 0.25 -8.33 -2.26
CA VAL A 24 0.77 -8.25 -0.88
C VAL A 24 -0.22 -7.51 0.02
N PHE A 25 -0.65 -6.31 -0.37
CA PHE A 25 -1.58 -5.49 0.41
C PHE A 25 -2.92 -6.20 0.63
N LEU A 26 -3.57 -6.66 -0.44
CA LEU A 26 -4.89 -7.29 -0.36
C LEU A 26 -4.86 -8.61 0.41
N THR A 27 -3.77 -9.39 0.31
CA THR A 27 -3.62 -10.63 1.11
C THR A 27 -3.45 -10.37 2.60
N SER A 28 -2.98 -9.17 2.99
CA SER A 28 -2.80 -8.81 4.41
C SER A 28 -4.07 -8.29 5.08
N ILE A 29 -5.07 -7.86 4.29
CA ILE A 29 -6.32 -7.27 4.79
C ILE A 29 -7.07 -8.19 5.76
N PRO A 30 -7.33 -9.47 5.45
CA PRO A 30 -8.10 -10.32 6.35
C PRO A 30 -7.54 -10.30 7.77
N TYR A 31 -6.22 -10.43 7.91
CA TYR A 31 -5.53 -10.40 9.20
C TYR A 31 -5.77 -9.10 9.98
N LYS A 32 -5.86 -7.95 9.30
CA LYS A 32 -6.01 -6.63 9.91
C LYS A 32 -7.44 -6.30 10.34
N PHE A 33 -8.45 -6.90 9.71
CA PHE A 33 -9.86 -6.64 10.01
C PHE A 33 -10.54 -7.75 10.82
N THR A 34 -9.92 -8.93 10.97
CA THR A 34 -10.50 -10.06 11.73
C THR A 34 -9.95 -10.21 13.15
N ASN A 35 -9.25 -9.21 13.68
CA ASN A 35 -8.56 -9.28 14.97
C ASN A 35 -7.65 -10.52 15.11
N HIS A 36 -6.88 -10.83 14.06
CA HIS A 36 -5.97 -11.97 14.09
C HIS A 36 -4.91 -11.81 15.21
N PRO A 37 -4.53 -12.87 15.94
CA PRO A 37 -3.56 -12.80 17.03
C PRO A 37 -2.24 -12.12 16.62
N ASP A 38 -1.71 -12.43 15.45
CA ASP A 38 -0.48 -11.81 14.93
C ASP A 38 -0.63 -10.30 14.73
N THR A 39 -1.79 -9.84 14.25
CA THR A 39 -2.05 -8.40 14.09
C THR A 39 -2.11 -7.71 15.45
N GLN A 40 -2.76 -8.34 16.43
CA GLN A 40 -2.83 -7.80 17.80
C GLN A 40 -1.44 -7.73 18.43
N HIS A 41 -0.61 -8.75 18.22
CA HIS A 41 0.78 -8.73 18.67
C HIS A 41 1.57 -7.62 17.99
N ILE A 42 1.55 -7.52 16.65
CA ILE A 42 2.31 -6.51 15.89
C ILE A 42 1.94 -5.09 16.33
N PHE A 43 0.65 -4.75 16.31
CA PHE A 43 0.20 -3.39 16.63
C PHE A 43 0.20 -3.11 18.12
N GLY A 44 0.03 -4.13 18.97
CA GLY A 44 0.22 -4.04 20.42
C GLY A 44 1.65 -3.71 20.78
N THR A 45 2.63 -4.47 20.28
CA THR A 45 4.06 -4.21 20.55
C THR A 45 4.49 -2.81 20.10
N ILE A 46 4.06 -2.36 18.91
CA ILE A 46 4.33 -0.99 18.47
C ILE A 46 3.60 0.03 19.35
N GLY A 47 2.35 -0.26 19.73
CA GLY A 47 1.53 0.61 20.57
C GLY A 47 2.15 0.82 21.95
N ASP A 48 2.59 -0.26 22.61
CA ASP A 48 3.26 -0.22 23.92
C ASP A 48 4.55 0.60 23.84
N TRP A 49 5.41 0.31 22.84
CA TRP A 49 6.62 1.09 22.59
C TRP A 49 6.32 2.58 22.35
N MET A 50 5.30 2.89 21.56
CA MET A 50 4.94 4.28 21.27
C MET A 50 4.33 4.99 22.50
N GLY A 51 3.66 4.23 23.36
CA GLY A 51 3.16 4.69 24.65
C GLY A 51 4.29 5.10 25.60
N GLU A 52 5.35 4.31 25.65
CA GLU A 52 6.55 4.57 26.46
C GLU A 52 7.41 5.72 25.90
N VAL A 53 7.59 5.78 24.58
CA VAL A 53 8.47 6.78 23.93
C VAL A 53 7.82 8.16 23.81
N PHE A 54 6.51 8.20 23.50
CA PHE A 54 5.79 9.45 23.26
C PHE A 54 4.79 9.72 24.37
N PHE A 55 3.61 9.09 24.30
CA PHE A 55 2.51 9.28 25.26
C PHE A 55 1.61 8.04 25.29
N GLU A 56 1.18 7.63 26.47
CA GLU A 56 0.33 6.45 26.69
C GLU A 56 -0.98 6.45 25.88
N TRP A 57 -1.64 7.61 25.75
CA TRP A 57 -2.87 7.73 24.96
C TRP A 57 -2.63 7.47 23.47
N LEU A 58 -1.45 7.82 22.95
CA LEU A 58 -1.10 7.64 21.55
C LEU A 58 -0.80 6.15 21.28
N GLY A 59 -0.10 5.50 22.21
CA GLY A 59 0.18 4.06 22.17
C GLY A 59 -1.09 3.22 22.16
N THR A 60 -2.00 3.47 23.11
CA THR A 60 -3.30 2.78 23.19
C THR A 60 -4.17 3.03 21.95
N PHE A 61 -4.18 4.27 21.42
CA PHE A 61 -4.86 4.57 20.16
C PHE A 61 -4.32 3.75 19.00
N PHE A 62 -2.99 3.62 18.87
CA PHE A 62 -2.38 2.89 17.77
C PHE A 62 -2.53 1.37 17.91
N ALA A 63 -2.43 0.83 19.12
CA ALA A 63 -2.71 -0.59 19.36
C ALA A 63 -4.13 -0.95 18.92
N GLN A 64 -5.11 -0.08 19.20
CA GLN A 64 -6.52 -0.34 18.88
C GLN A 64 -6.88 -0.04 17.42
N PHE A 65 -6.47 1.12 16.89
CA PHE A 65 -6.91 1.62 15.57
C PHE A 65 -5.85 1.46 14.46
N GLY A 66 -4.59 1.26 14.82
CA GLY A 66 -3.49 1.08 13.87
C GLY A 66 -3.73 0.02 12.80
N PRO A 67 -4.21 -1.19 13.13
CA PRO A 67 -4.50 -2.22 12.14
C PRO A 67 -5.48 -1.75 11.06
N TYR A 68 -6.55 -1.09 11.50
CA TYR A 68 -7.62 -0.61 10.65
C TYR A 68 -7.18 0.58 9.78
N LEU A 69 -6.38 1.49 10.34
CA LEU A 69 -5.83 2.63 9.61
C LEU A 69 -4.88 2.14 8.50
N VAL A 70 -3.91 1.29 8.83
CA VAL A 70 -2.97 0.75 7.85
C VAL A 70 -3.71 -0.07 6.79
N GLY A 71 -4.64 -0.94 7.19
CA GLY A 71 -5.45 -1.72 6.25
C GLY A 71 -6.28 -0.85 5.31
N SER A 72 -6.83 0.26 5.79
CA SER A 72 -7.57 1.21 4.95
C SER A 72 -6.67 1.91 3.94
N PHE A 73 -5.46 2.32 4.35
CA PHE A 73 -4.47 2.90 3.44
C PHE A 73 -4.00 1.91 2.38
N GLU A 74 -3.85 0.63 2.70
CA GLU A 74 -3.49 -0.42 1.75
C GLU A 74 -4.59 -0.68 0.70
N ILE A 75 -5.85 -0.68 1.12
CA ILE A 75 -7.01 -0.75 0.21
C ILE A 75 -7.00 0.45 -0.73
N LEU A 76 -6.93 1.66 -0.17
CA LEU A 76 -6.96 2.90 -0.94
C LEU A 76 -5.78 2.96 -1.93
N THR A 77 -4.58 2.59 -1.49
CA THR A 77 -3.40 2.50 -2.35
C THR A 77 -3.59 1.49 -3.48
N SER A 78 -4.14 0.32 -3.19
CA SER A 78 -4.42 -0.72 -4.19
C SER A 78 -5.44 -0.23 -5.23
N LEU A 79 -6.47 0.51 -4.82
CA LEU A 79 -7.44 1.13 -5.73
C LEU A 79 -6.78 2.16 -6.65
N VAL A 80 -5.92 3.04 -6.11
CA VAL A 80 -5.20 4.06 -6.89
C VAL A 80 -4.24 3.40 -7.89
N LEU A 81 -3.55 2.32 -7.49
CA LEU A 81 -2.64 1.57 -8.34
C LEU A 81 -3.34 0.85 -9.49
N ILE A 82 -4.55 0.33 -9.26
CA ILE A 82 -5.36 -0.38 -10.27
C ILE A 82 -6.16 0.58 -11.15
N ALA A 83 -6.45 1.81 -10.70
CA ALA A 83 -7.24 2.79 -11.46
C ALA A 83 -6.77 3.00 -12.91
N PRO A 84 -5.46 3.12 -13.23
CA PRO A 84 -4.98 3.20 -14.61
C PRO A 84 -5.34 1.98 -15.49
N ALA A 85 -5.52 0.78 -14.91
CA ALA A 85 -5.95 -0.43 -15.62
C ALA A 85 -7.42 -0.30 -16.00
N ILE A 86 -8.24 0.15 -15.06
CA ILE A 86 -9.68 0.36 -15.25
C ILE A 86 -9.91 1.40 -16.36
N TYR A 87 -9.20 2.53 -16.33
CA TYR A 87 -9.28 3.54 -17.40
C TYR A 87 -8.83 3.00 -18.76
N TRP A 88 -7.86 2.08 -18.80
CA TRP A 88 -7.45 1.42 -20.04
C TRP A 88 -8.56 0.51 -20.58
N ILE A 89 -9.21 -0.29 -19.73
CA ILE A 89 -10.34 -1.16 -20.10
C ILE A 89 -11.55 -0.34 -20.56
N LEU A 90 -11.90 0.73 -19.85
CA LEU A 90 -12.99 1.64 -20.25
C LEU A 90 -12.72 2.31 -21.61
N GLY A 91 -11.45 2.61 -21.90
CA GLY A 91 -11.02 3.11 -23.20
C GLY A 91 -11.17 2.08 -24.33
N LEU A 92 -11.10 0.77 -24.05
CA LEU A 92 -11.42 -0.28 -25.03
C LEU A 92 -12.92 -0.34 -25.33
N LEU A 93 -13.77 0.09 -24.39
CA LEU A 93 -15.23 0.17 -24.54
C LEU A 93 -15.71 1.49 -25.18
N GLY A 94 -14.80 2.33 -25.69
CA GLY A 94 -15.15 3.56 -26.40
C GLY A 94 -15.47 4.77 -25.52
N MET A 95 -15.30 4.67 -24.19
CA MET A 95 -15.54 5.79 -23.26
C MET A 95 -14.22 6.47 -22.84
N SER A 96 -14.03 7.71 -23.29
CA SER A 96 -13.05 8.74 -22.87
C SER A 96 -11.58 8.31 -22.69
N ARG A 97 -10.70 8.85 -23.55
CA ARG A 97 -9.27 8.52 -23.62
C ARG A 97 -8.40 9.63 -23.00
N SER A 98 -8.52 9.90 -21.70
CA SER A 98 -7.65 10.87 -21.02
C SER A 98 -6.30 10.26 -20.63
N GLN A 99 -5.30 10.35 -21.53
CA GLN A 99 -3.96 9.79 -21.36
C GLN A 99 -3.17 10.44 -20.20
N GLY A 100 -3.40 11.72 -19.91
CA GLY A 100 -2.66 12.46 -18.88
C GLY A 100 -3.03 12.08 -17.44
N VAL A 101 -4.23 11.55 -17.23
CA VAL A 101 -4.72 11.14 -15.90
C VAL A 101 -4.07 9.81 -15.49
N ARG A 102 -3.88 8.87 -16.43
CA ARG A 102 -3.26 7.56 -16.15
C ARG A 102 -1.87 7.68 -15.50
N GLN A 103 -1.03 8.57 -16.01
CA GLN A 103 0.34 8.71 -15.49
C GLN A 103 0.36 9.27 -14.08
N LYS A 104 -0.49 10.26 -13.79
CA LYS A 104 -0.59 10.86 -12.44
C LYS A 104 -1.07 9.85 -11.41
N PHE A 105 -2.11 9.07 -11.73
CA PHE A 105 -2.60 8.03 -10.83
C PHE A 105 -1.56 6.94 -10.57
N HIS A 106 -0.81 6.52 -11.60
CA HIS A 106 0.25 5.52 -11.43
C HIS A 106 1.41 6.04 -10.56
N GLN A 107 1.84 7.30 -10.77
CA GLN A 107 2.86 7.93 -9.93
C GLN A 107 2.38 8.11 -8.49
N CYS A 108 1.15 8.59 -8.30
CA CYS A 108 0.55 8.76 -6.99
C CYS A 108 0.46 7.42 -6.25
N GLY A 109 -0.09 6.38 -6.89
CA GLY A 109 -0.19 5.04 -6.30
C GLY A 109 1.18 4.45 -5.95
N GLY A 110 2.21 4.67 -6.78
CA GLY A 110 3.58 4.27 -6.48
C GLY A 110 4.15 4.97 -5.23
N LEU A 111 3.94 6.29 -5.11
CA LEU A 111 4.35 7.06 -3.93
C LEU A 111 3.63 6.59 -2.67
N MET A 112 2.32 6.36 -2.76
CA MET A 112 1.52 5.84 -1.65
C MET A 112 2.02 4.46 -1.20
N ALA A 113 2.27 3.55 -2.14
CA ALA A 113 2.82 2.23 -1.84
C ALA A 113 4.20 2.32 -1.17
N SER A 114 5.06 3.22 -1.66
CA SER A 114 6.37 3.45 -1.05
C SER A 114 6.27 3.98 0.38
N ALA A 115 5.32 4.89 0.66
CA ALA A 115 5.09 5.42 1.99
C ALA A 115 4.62 4.32 2.96
N VAL A 116 3.62 3.51 2.56
CA VAL A 116 3.12 2.39 3.38
C VAL A 116 4.24 1.39 3.70
N MET A 117 5.03 1.02 2.70
CA MET A 117 6.10 0.04 2.88
C MET A 117 7.28 0.58 3.69
N THR A 118 7.61 1.86 3.50
CA THR A 118 8.64 2.53 4.31
C THR A 118 8.21 2.61 5.77
N GLY A 119 6.94 2.92 6.05
CA GLY A 119 6.39 2.90 7.41
C GLY A 119 6.49 1.52 8.05
N ALA A 120 6.09 0.47 7.33
CA ALA A 120 6.21 -0.91 7.82
C ALA A 120 7.68 -1.31 8.10
N ALA A 121 8.60 -0.97 7.20
CA ALA A 121 10.03 -1.22 7.38
C ALA A 121 10.61 -0.43 8.56
N PHE A 122 10.19 0.82 8.75
CA PHE A 122 10.59 1.63 9.90
C PHE A 122 10.19 0.96 11.22
N PHE A 123 8.94 0.50 11.34
CA PHE A 123 8.50 -0.16 12.57
C PHE A 123 9.26 -1.47 12.82
N HIS A 124 9.60 -2.24 11.78
CA HIS A 124 10.44 -3.43 11.98
C HIS A 124 11.87 -3.08 12.41
N LEU A 125 12.46 -2.01 11.90
CA LEU A 125 13.87 -1.69 12.17
C LEU A 125 14.10 -0.89 13.45
N PHE A 126 13.10 -0.11 13.89
CA PHE A 126 13.25 0.88 14.96
C PHE A 126 12.29 0.68 16.13
N THR A 127 11.52 -0.42 16.15
CA THR A 127 10.70 -0.79 17.30
C THR A 127 10.99 -2.23 17.73
N PRO A 128 10.57 -2.66 18.93
CA PRO A 128 10.75 -4.02 19.44
C PRO A 128 10.02 -5.11 18.64
N LEU A 129 9.39 -4.75 17.52
CA LEU A 129 8.76 -5.68 16.60
C LEU A 129 9.77 -6.56 15.84
N GLY A 130 10.96 -6.01 15.55
CA GLY A 130 12.00 -6.63 14.71
C GLY A 130 12.95 -7.57 15.43
#